data_AF-A0A7X8H9K1-F1
#
_entry.id   AF-A0A7X8H9K1-F1
#
_cell.length_a   1.000
_cell.length_b   1.000
_cell.length_c   1.000
_cell.angle_alpha   90.00
_cell.angle_beta   90.00
_cell.angle_gamma   90.00
#
_symmetry.space_group_name_H-M   'P 1'
#
loop_
_entity.id
_entity.type
_entity.pdbx_description
1 polymer ?
#
loop_
_entity_poly.entity_id
_entity_poly.type
_entity_poly.pdbx_seq_one_letter_code
_entity_poly.pdbx_strand_id
1 'polypeptide(L)'
;MNEEDLRKFIEFTKTLLTQLQGNNEYTWFFESFNLEIINSFFQNGTNTSGLDKFQSITESDVGRIKAYLSFIDKKALNYGKVFYHNIADNNLKAELIKDFKEMKIALKNDDIVEFGRRLSLQLENIFNFSLNSLNVHNLVSANPQQYRSVIPNWPNYRGKPFNFYNSFFSFNRNTNQSEPVELSRVSFNTKSIFLSIHFNYQVNARNINEIYFLRNKGSHRDQLSPNDQQTLNQIISDFDKNYSFYHKVLFDVVNGIQNIR
;
A
#
# COMPACT_ATOMS: atom_id res chain seq x y z
N MET A 1 -3.82 28.82 9.25
CA MET A 1 -4.00 28.00 10.46
C MET A 1 -2.64 27.47 10.85
N ASN A 2 -2.15 27.83 12.03
CA ASN A 2 -0.83 27.38 12.49
C ASN A 2 -0.93 25.93 13.01
N GLU A 3 0.22 25.34 13.34
CA GLU A 3 0.31 23.94 13.77
C GLU A 3 -0.42 23.66 15.08
N GLU A 4 -0.51 24.66 15.96
CA GLU A 4 -1.18 24.56 17.25
C GLU A 4 -2.72 24.63 17.12
N ASP A 5 -3.21 25.50 16.23
CA ASP A 5 -4.63 25.56 15.84
C ASP A 5 -5.07 24.25 15.19
N LEU A 6 -4.22 23.68 14.31
CA LEU A 6 -4.47 22.37 13.69
C LEU A 6 -4.56 21.27 14.75
N ARG A 7 -3.69 21.28 15.76
CA ARG A 7 -3.69 20.29 16.84
C ARG A 7 -4.94 20.40 17.72
N LYS A 8 -5.33 21.63 18.10
CA LYS A 8 -6.58 21.89 18.84
C LYS A 8 -7.82 21.49 18.04
N PHE A 9 -7.81 21.72 16.73
CA PHE A 9 -8.92 21.36 15.86
C PHE A 9 -9.02 19.84 15.62
N ILE A 10 -7.88 19.15 15.54
CA ILE A 10 -7.84 17.67 15.48
C ILE A 10 -8.38 17.08 16.78
N GLU A 11 -7.97 17.58 17.95
CA GLU A 11 -8.48 17.13 19.25
C GLU A 11 -9.97 17.39 19.40
N PHE A 12 -10.45 18.57 18.97
CA PHE A 12 -11.88 18.88 18.90
C PHE A 12 -12.64 17.89 18.01
N THR A 13 -12.11 17.61 16.81
CA THR A 13 -12.73 16.69 15.85
C THR A 13 -12.78 15.26 16.38
N LYS A 14 -11.70 14.79 17.02
CA LYS A 14 -11.66 13.47 17.68
C LYS A 14 -12.70 13.37 18.78
N THR A 15 -12.77 14.37 19.66
CA THR A 15 -13.74 14.43 20.75
C THR A 15 -15.18 14.41 20.24
N LEU A 16 -15.46 15.15 19.15
CA LEU A 16 -16.78 15.21 18.54
C LEU A 16 -17.19 13.87 17.91
N LEU A 17 -16.27 13.22 17.19
CA LEU A 17 -16.50 11.92 16.56
C LEU A 17 -16.78 10.81 17.59
N THR A 18 -16.02 10.77 18.69
CA THR A 18 -16.22 9.79 19.78
C THR A 18 -17.58 9.96 20.45
N GLN A 19 -18.10 11.18 20.56
CA GLN A 19 -19.40 11.45 21.19
C GLN A 19 -20.61 11.27 20.25
N LEU A 20 -20.41 11.41 18.94
CA LEU A 20 -21.43 11.11 17.93
C LEU A 20 -21.70 9.59 17.83
N GLN A 21 -20.70 8.77 18.19
CA GLN A 21 -20.78 7.31 18.13
C GLN A 21 -21.84 6.78 19.11
N GLY A 22 -22.90 6.15 18.59
CA GLY A 22 -24.02 5.61 19.39
C GLY A 22 -25.29 6.48 19.40
N ASN A 23 -25.30 7.64 18.72
CA ASN A 23 -26.51 8.42 18.52
C ASN A 23 -27.21 8.04 17.19
N ASN A 24 -28.42 7.47 17.29
CA ASN A 24 -29.17 6.96 16.15
C ASN A 24 -29.48 8.02 15.07
N GLU A 25 -29.59 9.31 15.46
CA GLU A 25 -29.85 10.42 14.53
C GLU A 25 -28.69 10.63 13.53
N TYR A 26 -27.47 10.23 13.91
CA TYR A 26 -26.27 10.40 13.10
C TYR A 26 -25.73 9.07 12.55
N THR A 27 -26.52 8.00 12.60
CA THR A 27 -26.14 6.68 12.04
C THR A 27 -25.78 6.79 10.56
N TRP A 28 -26.53 7.58 9.79
CA TRP A 28 -26.26 7.86 8.37
C TRP A 28 -24.89 8.53 8.16
N PHE A 29 -24.45 9.37 9.11
CA PHE A 29 -23.14 9.98 9.09
C PHE A 29 -22.07 8.92 9.33
N PHE A 30 -22.26 8.00 10.28
CA PHE A 30 -21.33 6.87 10.49
C PHE A 30 -21.37 5.82 9.38
N GLU A 31 -22.49 5.59 8.70
CA GLU A 31 -22.56 4.72 7.52
C GLU A 31 -21.78 5.34 6.35
N SER A 32 -21.89 6.66 6.18
CA SER A 32 -21.11 7.43 5.18
C SER A 32 -19.63 7.56 5.56
N PHE A 33 -19.33 7.69 6.86
CA PHE A 33 -17.98 7.86 7.43
C PHE A 33 -17.25 6.52 7.62
N ASN A 34 -17.99 5.40 7.80
CA ASN A 34 -17.47 4.02 7.81
C ASN A 34 -16.83 3.65 6.47
N LEU A 35 -17.38 4.17 5.37
CA LEU A 35 -16.84 3.95 4.04
C LEU A 35 -15.52 4.72 3.79
N GLU A 36 -15.15 5.68 4.64
CA GLU A 36 -13.99 6.54 4.44
C GLU A 36 -12.88 6.41 5.50
N ILE A 37 -13.17 6.04 6.76
CA ILE A 37 -12.14 6.06 7.84
C ILE A 37 -12.21 4.90 8.86
N ILE A 38 -13.20 4.01 8.85
CA ILE A 38 -13.38 3.11 10.00
C ILE A 38 -12.58 1.82 9.86
N ASN A 39 -11.51 1.73 10.66
CA ASN A 39 -11.28 0.54 11.48
C ASN A 39 -10.38 0.72 12.71
N SER A 40 -9.99 1.94 13.09
CA SER A 40 -9.03 2.11 14.20
C SER A 40 -9.27 3.31 15.13
N PHE A 41 -10.13 4.27 14.77
CA PHE A 41 -10.29 5.50 15.57
C PHE A 41 -11.20 5.38 16.79
N PHE A 42 -11.97 4.29 16.95
CA PHE A 42 -13.08 4.21 17.92
C PHE A 42 -12.96 3.12 18.99
N GLN A 43 -11.84 2.40 19.04
CA GLN A 43 -11.61 1.40 20.09
C GLN A 43 -10.55 1.91 21.05
N ASN A 44 -10.93 2.77 21.99
CA ASN A 44 -10.39 2.85 23.35
C ASN A 44 -10.91 4.13 24.03
N GLY A 45 -11.87 3.98 24.95
CA GLY A 45 -12.32 5.07 25.79
C GLY A 45 -13.45 4.63 26.71
N THR A 46 -13.10 4.29 27.95
CA THR A 46 -14.05 4.08 29.05
C THR A 46 -14.98 5.28 29.21
N ASN A 47 -16.27 5.01 29.20
CA ASN A 47 -17.35 5.98 29.43
C ASN A 47 -17.14 6.75 30.73
N THR A 48 -16.85 8.05 30.62
CA THR A 48 -17.04 9.01 31.72
C THR A 48 -18.26 9.85 31.41
N SER A 49 -19.29 9.70 32.23
CA SER A 49 -20.51 10.51 32.21
C SER A 49 -20.18 11.98 32.51
N GLY A 50 -20.27 12.81 31.48
CA GLY A 50 -20.12 14.27 31.54
C GLY A 50 -20.97 14.92 30.46
N LEU A 51 -22.29 14.92 30.64
CA LEU A 51 -23.21 15.78 29.90
C LEU A 51 -23.01 17.22 30.41
N ASP A 52 -22.48 18.14 29.57
CA ASP A 52 -23.03 19.52 29.44
C ASP A 52 -22.36 20.51 28.46
N LYS A 53 -21.65 20.08 27.39
CA LYS A 53 -21.08 21.07 26.42
C LYS A 53 -21.40 20.89 24.94
N PHE A 54 -22.15 19.87 24.52
CA PHE A 54 -22.33 19.57 23.09
C PHE A 54 -23.76 19.17 22.69
N GLN A 55 -24.79 19.74 23.33
CA GLN A 55 -26.18 19.61 22.87
C GLN A 55 -26.50 20.38 21.57
N SER A 56 -25.51 20.90 20.85
CA SER A 56 -25.74 21.54 19.54
C SER A 56 -24.55 21.33 18.60
N ILE A 57 -24.40 20.12 18.08
CA ILE A 57 -23.64 19.93 16.84
C ILE A 57 -24.47 20.57 15.72
N THR A 58 -24.00 21.68 15.18
CA THR A 58 -24.72 22.41 14.14
C THR A 58 -24.35 21.91 12.75
N GLU A 59 -25.18 22.17 11.74
CA GLU A 59 -24.81 21.92 10.33
C GLU A 59 -23.50 22.63 9.93
N SER A 60 -23.20 23.77 10.55
CA SER A 60 -21.94 24.49 10.37
C SER A 60 -20.74 23.65 10.85
N ASP A 61 -20.87 22.91 11.94
CA ASP A 61 -19.80 22.05 12.45
C ASP A 61 -19.59 20.83 11.56
N VAL A 62 -20.68 20.23 11.03
CA VAL A 62 -20.61 19.21 9.98
C VAL A 62 -19.93 19.76 8.71
N GLY A 63 -20.26 20.99 8.30
CA GLY A 63 -19.63 21.68 7.18
C GLY A 63 -18.13 21.90 7.38
N ARG A 64 -17.70 22.29 8.59
CA ARG A 64 -16.29 22.45 8.95
C ARG A 64 -15.53 21.13 8.91
N ILE A 65 -16.14 20.03 9.38
CA ILE A 65 -15.55 18.69 9.30
C ILE A 65 -15.39 18.26 7.84
N LYS A 66 -16.45 18.41 7.01
CA LYS A 66 -16.37 18.12 5.57
C LYS A 66 -15.27 18.93 4.87
N ALA A 67 -15.17 20.22 5.18
CA ALA A 67 -14.13 21.09 4.63
C ALA A 67 -12.72 20.65 5.05
N TYR A 68 -12.54 20.22 6.31
CA TYR A 68 -11.27 19.74 6.83
C TYR A 68 -10.86 18.39 6.23
N LEU A 69 -11.79 17.44 6.12
CA LEU A 69 -11.56 16.16 5.45
C LEU A 69 -11.22 16.37 3.97
N SER A 70 -11.97 17.23 3.29
CA SER A 70 -11.67 17.63 1.90
C SER A 70 -10.29 18.27 1.78
N PHE A 71 -9.87 19.08 2.75
CA PHE A 71 -8.53 19.67 2.80
C PHE A 71 -7.43 18.62 3.00
N ILE A 72 -7.64 17.65 3.91
CA ILE A 72 -6.74 16.52 4.10
C ILE A 72 -6.62 15.71 2.81
N ASP A 73 -7.74 15.37 2.19
CA ASP A 73 -7.82 14.61 0.95
C ASP A 73 -7.10 15.32 -0.18
N LYS A 74 -7.36 16.62 -0.34
CA LYS A 74 -6.70 17.46 -1.34
C LYS A 74 -5.19 17.52 -1.11
N LYS A 75 -4.74 17.60 0.15
CA LYS A 75 -3.30 17.56 0.48
C LYS A 75 -2.69 16.19 0.13
N ALA A 76 -3.29 15.09 0.55
CA ALA A 76 -2.81 13.73 0.26
C ALA A 76 -2.72 13.48 -1.27
N LEU A 77 -3.76 13.90 -2.00
CA LEU A 77 -3.80 13.85 -3.46
C LEU A 77 -2.68 14.69 -4.09
N ASN A 78 -2.45 15.91 -3.61
CA ASN A 78 -1.39 16.77 -4.12
C ASN A 78 0.00 16.20 -3.86
N TYR A 79 0.24 15.58 -2.70
CA TYR A 79 1.50 14.86 -2.44
C TYR A 79 1.70 13.72 -3.44
N GLY A 80 0.67 12.93 -3.74
CA GLY A 80 0.75 11.88 -4.76
C GLY A 80 1.05 12.43 -6.15
N LYS A 81 0.39 13.52 -6.55
CA LYS A 81 0.64 14.20 -7.84
C LYS A 81 2.09 14.66 -7.99
N VAL A 82 2.66 15.22 -6.92
CA VAL A 82 4.07 15.60 -6.88
C VAL A 82 4.94 14.35 -6.92
N PHE A 83 4.71 13.36 -6.05
CA PHE A 83 5.55 12.18 -5.97
C PHE A 83 5.64 11.40 -7.30
N TYR A 84 4.52 11.29 -8.02
CA TYR A 84 4.44 10.59 -9.30
C TYR A 84 4.55 11.50 -10.53
N HIS A 85 5.05 12.73 -10.38
CA HIS A 85 5.05 13.72 -11.47
C HIS A 85 5.74 13.20 -12.74
N ASN A 86 6.79 12.39 -12.57
CA ASN A 86 7.61 11.83 -13.64
C ASN A 86 7.05 10.57 -14.30
N ILE A 87 5.91 10.02 -13.88
CA ILE A 87 5.36 8.84 -14.55
C ILE A 87 4.75 9.25 -15.90
N ALA A 88 5.15 8.62 -17.01
CA ALA A 88 4.66 8.99 -18.34
C ALA A 88 3.19 8.59 -18.56
N ASP A 89 2.82 7.37 -18.17
CA ASP A 89 1.48 6.84 -18.42
C ASP A 89 0.45 7.45 -17.45
N ASN A 90 -0.57 8.11 -18.01
CA ASN A 90 -1.58 8.82 -17.24
C ASN A 90 -2.51 7.88 -16.47
N ASN A 91 -2.77 6.68 -16.98
CA ASN A 91 -3.65 5.72 -16.33
C ASN A 91 -2.96 5.13 -15.09
N LEU A 92 -1.72 4.65 -15.25
CA LEU A 92 -0.87 4.21 -14.15
C LEU A 92 -0.71 5.33 -13.12
N LYS A 93 -0.38 6.55 -13.56
CA LYS A 93 -0.24 7.71 -12.66
C LYS A 93 -1.52 7.95 -11.85
N ALA A 94 -2.70 7.89 -12.48
CA ALA A 94 -3.97 8.09 -11.79
C ALA A 94 -4.24 7.00 -10.74
N GLU A 95 -4.01 5.73 -11.07
CA GLU A 95 -4.17 4.63 -10.12
C GLU A 95 -3.20 4.74 -8.94
N LEU A 96 -1.94 5.06 -9.21
CA LEU A 96 -0.93 5.23 -8.16
C LEU A 96 -1.24 6.41 -7.23
N ILE A 97 -1.73 7.53 -7.77
CA ILE A 97 -2.16 8.68 -6.96
C ILE A 97 -3.34 8.29 -6.07
N LYS A 98 -4.29 7.52 -6.59
CA LYS A 98 -5.44 7.03 -5.82
C LYS A 98 -4.97 6.15 -4.67
N ASP A 99 -4.16 5.13 -4.92
CA ASP A 99 -3.69 4.25 -3.85
C ASP A 99 -2.74 4.95 -2.88
N PHE A 100 -1.98 5.96 -3.32
CA PHE A 100 -1.15 6.80 -2.44
C PHE A 100 -1.99 7.62 -1.46
N LYS A 101 -3.14 8.15 -1.92
CA LYS A 101 -4.12 8.81 -1.04
C LYS A 101 -4.58 7.83 0.05
N GLU A 102 -5.05 6.65 -0.34
CA GLU A 102 -5.55 5.62 0.57
C GLU A 102 -4.47 5.16 1.55
N MET A 103 -3.23 5.01 1.09
CA MET A 103 -2.08 4.70 1.93
C MET A 103 -1.83 5.79 2.99
N LYS A 104 -1.99 7.08 2.64
CA LYS A 104 -1.88 8.19 3.60
C LYS A 104 -3.02 8.24 4.60
N ILE A 105 -4.21 7.81 4.21
CA ILE A 105 -5.36 7.68 5.12
C ILE A 105 -5.10 6.54 6.11
N ALA A 106 -4.71 5.36 5.62
CA ALA A 106 -4.39 4.20 6.45
C ALA A 106 -3.32 4.53 7.50
N LEU A 107 -2.27 5.25 7.10
CA LEU A 107 -1.21 5.70 8.01
C LEU A 107 -1.73 6.64 9.12
N LYS A 108 -2.64 7.57 8.79
CA LYS A 108 -3.22 8.50 9.78
C LYS A 108 -4.11 7.79 10.79
N ASN A 109 -4.64 6.64 10.39
CA ASN A 109 -5.50 5.80 11.18
C ASN A 109 -4.70 4.71 11.90
N ASP A 110 -3.36 4.71 11.86
CA ASP A 110 -2.53 3.65 12.45
C ASP A 110 -2.89 2.23 11.95
N ASP A 111 -3.50 2.10 10.75
CA ASP A 111 -3.82 0.82 10.11
C ASP A 111 -2.67 0.38 9.22
N ILE A 112 -1.65 -0.20 9.86
CA ILE A 112 -0.40 -0.67 9.22
C ILE A 112 -0.67 -1.72 8.15
N VAL A 113 -1.70 -2.54 8.35
CA VAL A 113 -2.02 -3.61 7.42
C VAL A 113 -2.67 -3.06 6.16
N GLU A 114 -3.62 -2.12 6.30
CA GLU A 114 -4.18 -1.42 5.14
C GLU A 114 -3.13 -0.57 4.43
N PHE A 115 -2.24 0.09 5.18
CA PHE A 115 -1.07 0.76 4.61
C PHE A 115 -0.23 -0.20 3.76
N GLY A 116 0.14 -1.36 4.32
CA GLY A 116 0.91 -2.39 3.64
C GLY A 116 0.20 -2.93 2.40
N ARG A 117 -1.13 -3.10 2.47
CA ARG A 117 -1.95 -3.51 1.34
C ARG A 117 -1.93 -2.47 0.22
N ARG A 118 -2.16 -1.20 0.52
CA ARG A 118 -2.11 -0.10 -0.48
C ARG A 118 -0.71 0.09 -1.06
N LEU A 119 0.33 -0.08 -0.25
CA LEU A 119 1.70 -0.07 -0.71
C LEU A 119 1.97 -1.24 -1.66
N SER A 120 1.49 -2.45 -1.33
CA SER A 120 1.63 -3.61 -2.20
C SER A 120 0.92 -3.43 -3.54
N LEU A 121 -0.25 -2.80 -3.57
CA LEU A 121 -0.99 -2.51 -4.80
C LEU A 121 -0.24 -1.52 -5.69
N GLN A 122 0.30 -0.44 -5.11
CA GLN A 122 1.12 0.51 -5.86
C GLN A 122 2.34 -0.16 -6.49
N LEU A 123 3.05 -0.97 -5.72
CA LEU A 123 4.21 -1.72 -6.21
C LEU A 123 3.82 -2.71 -7.31
N GLU A 124 2.74 -3.47 -7.11
CA GLU A 124 2.23 -4.45 -8.07
C GLU A 124 1.78 -3.78 -9.38
N ASN A 125 1.14 -2.61 -9.32
CA ASN A 125 0.75 -1.84 -10.50
C ASN A 125 1.97 -1.34 -11.28
N ILE A 126 2.98 -0.81 -10.58
CA ILE A 126 4.25 -0.42 -11.20
C ILE A 126 4.92 -1.64 -11.85
N PHE A 127 4.96 -2.77 -11.15
CA PHE A 127 5.59 -3.98 -11.66
C PHE A 127 4.88 -4.53 -12.89
N ASN A 128 3.55 -4.65 -12.84
CA ASN A 128 2.76 -5.15 -13.96
C ASN A 128 2.85 -4.23 -15.17
N PHE A 129 2.77 -2.92 -14.98
CA PHE A 129 2.96 -1.96 -16.05
C PHE A 129 4.35 -2.07 -16.67
N SER A 130 5.40 -2.10 -15.85
CA SER A 130 6.78 -2.18 -16.31
C SER A 130 7.04 -3.47 -17.10
N LEU A 131 6.57 -4.62 -16.59
CA LEU A 131 6.72 -5.91 -17.26
C LEU A 131 5.95 -5.99 -18.59
N ASN A 132 4.76 -5.39 -18.64
CA ASN A 132 3.98 -5.27 -19.88
C ASN A 132 4.69 -4.37 -20.90
N SER A 133 5.18 -3.21 -20.46
CA SER A 133 5.94 -2.28 -21.29
C SER A 133 7.21 -2.91 -21.87
N LEU A 134 7.89 -3.78 -21.09
CA LEU A 134 9.05 -4.55 -21.55
C LEU A 134 8.69 -5.69 -22.52
N ASN A 135 7.40 -6.03 -22.66
CA ASN A 135 6.96 -7.26 -23.29
C ASN A 135 7.73 -8.48 -22.73
N VAL A 136 7.65 -8.65 -21.40
CA VAL A 136 8.52 -9.57 -20.66
C VAL A 136 8.51 -10.99 -21.21
N HIS A 137 7.37 -11.48 -21.69
CA HIS A 137 7.29 -12.83 -22.28
C HIS A 137 8.16 -12.94 -23.52
N ASN A 138 8.10 -11.98 -24.45
CA ASN A 138 8.96 -11.98 -25.63
C ASN A 138 10.44 -11.79 -25.25
N LEU A 139 10.73 -10.92 -24.29
CA LEU A 139 12.08 -10.69 -23.79
C LEU A 139 12.70 -11.98 -23.19
N VAL A 140 11.93 -12.72 -22.40
CA VAL A 140 12.37 -13.98 -21.78
C VAL A 140 12.44 -15.12 -22.80
N SER A 141 11.49 -15.21 -23.74
CA SER A 141 11.45 -16.26 -24.76
C SER A 141 12.55 -16.08 -25.82
N ALA A 142 13.00 -14.86 -26.07
CA ALA A 142 14.10 -14.59 -26.98
C ALA A 142 15.44 -15.15 -26.47
N ASN A 143 15.65 -15.22 -25.15
CA ASN A 143 16.88 -15.74 -24.53
C ASN A 143 16.62 -16.72 -23.37
N PRO A 144 16.00 -17.89 -23.60
CA PRO A 144 15.53 -18.76 -22.52
C PRO A 144 16.64 -19.25 -21.60
N GLN A 145 17.83 -19.55 -22.15
CA GLN A 145 18.96 -20.06 -21.37
C GLN A 145 19.46 -19.03 -20.36
N GLN A 146 19.53 -17.75 -20.76
CA GLN A 146 19.89 -16.65 -19.87
C GLN A 146 18.89 -16.55 -18.71
N TYR A 147 17.59 -16.60 -19.00
CA TYR A 147 16.54 -16.42 -18.00
C TYR A 147 16.23 -17.67 -17.15
N ARG A 148 16.83 -18.83 -17.45
CA ARG A 148 16.73 -20.04 -16.62
C ARG A 148 17.69 -20.02 -15.42
N SER A 149 18.75 -19.23 -15.48
CA SER A 149 19.79 -19.18 -14.44
C SER A 149 20.36 -17.77 -14.29
N VAL A 150 19.51 -16.83 -13.88
CA VAL A 150 19.93 -15.44 -13.64
C VAL A 150 20.53 -15.31 -12.25
N ILE A 151 21.79 -14.88 -12.20
CA ILE A 151 22.49 -14.54 -10.96
C ILE A 151 22.54 -13.01 -10.87
N PRO A 152 21.94 -12.38 -9.85
CA PRO A 152 22.04 -10.94 -9.67
C PRO A 152 23.48 -10.54 -9.36
N ASN A 153 23.93 -9.43 -9.92
CA ASN A 153 25.20 -8.81 -9.55
C ASN A 153 25.06 -7.92 -8.31
N TRP A 154 24.49 -8.46 -7.22
CA TRP A 154 24.32 -7.74 -5.97
C TRP A 154 25.48 -8.01 -5.01
N PRO A 155 25.96 -6.98 -4.27
CA PRO A 155 26.97 -7.18 -3.25
C PRO A 155 26.52 -8.25 -2.25
N ASN A 156 27.31 -9.32 -2.12
CA ASN A 156 27.09 -10.44 -1.20
C ASN A 156 25.96 -11.43 -1.55
N TYR A 157 25.44 -11.45 -2.79
CA TYR A 157 24.54 -12.53 -3.19
C TYR A 157 25.26 -13.86 -3.26
N ARG A 158 24.89 -14.80 -2.38
CA ARG A 158 25.39 -16.19 -2.34
C ARG A 158 24.28 -17.24 -2.56
N GLY A 159 23.13 -16.79 -3.09
CA GLY A 159 21.95 -17.62 -3.30
C GLY A 159 22.02 -18.47 -4.58
N LYS A 160 20.97 -19.29 -4.79
CA LYS A 160 20.80 -20.05 -6.04
C LYS A 160 20.27 -19.15 -7.15
N PRO A 161 20.73 -19.32 -8.41
CA PRO A 161 20.23 -18.54 -9.54
C PRO A 161 18.69 -18.55 -9.64
N PHE A 162 18.12 -17.44 -10.09
CA PHE A 162 16.69 -17.33 -10.35
C PHE A 162 16.34 -17.93 -11.70
N ASN A 163 15.29 -18.75 -11.73
CA ASN A 163 14.71 -19.27 -12.95
C ASN A 163 13.45 -18.46 -13.31
N PHE A 164 13.65 -17.36 -14.02
CA PHE A 164 12.57 -16.51 -14.50
C PHE A 164 11.79 -17.15 -15.63
N TYR A 165 12.42 -17.98 -16.47
CA TYR A 165 11.71 -18.72 -17.52
C TYR A 165 10.54 -19.53 -16.94
N ASN A 166 10.79 -20.33 -15.91
CA ASN A 166 9.73 -21.12 -15.25
C ASN A 166 8.73 -20.27 -14.45
N SER A 167 9.03 -18.99 -14.22
CA SER A 167 8.11 -18.08 -13.56
C SER A 167 7.16 -17.41 -14.54
N PHE A 168 7.61 -17.10 -15.76
CA PHE A 168 6.83 -16.44 -16.80
C PHE A 168 6.20 -17.41 -17.81
N PHE A 169 6.62 -18.68 -17.80
CA PHE A 169 6.11 -19.71 -18.68
C PHE A 169 5.73 -20.97 -17.90
N SER A 170 4.62 -21.59 -18.30
CA SER A 170 4.19 -22.89 -17.81
C SER A 170 4.23 -23.91 -18.95
N PHE A 171 4.54 -25.17 -18.65
CA PHE A 171 4.53 -26.22 -19.65
C PHE A 171 3.12 -26.79 -19.81
N ASN A 172 2.53 -26.61 -20.98
CA ASN A 172 1.26 -27.20 -21.34
C ASN A 172 1.50 -28.59 -21.93
N ARG A 173 1.04 -29.62 -21.21
CA ARG A 173 1.22 -31.03 -21.61
C ARG A 173 0.37 -31.41 -22.83
N ASN A 174 -0.72 -30.70 -23.09
CA ASN A 174 -1.62 -31.00 -24.21
C ASN A 174 -1.02 -30.50 -25.53
N THR A 175 -0.40 -29.33 -25.52
CA THR A 175 0.26 -28.73 -26.70
C THR A 175 1.75 -29.09 -26.79
N ASN A 176 2.30 -29.70 -25.73
CA ASN A 176 3.72 -30.03 -25.58
C ASN A 176 4.63 -28.79 -25.73
N GLN A 177 4.14 -27.62 -25.30
CA GLN A 177 4.79 -26.32 -25.48
C GLN A 177 4.82 -25.52 -24.17
N SER A 178 5.80 -24.62 -24.05
CA SER A 178 5.81 -23.61 -22.99
C SER A 178 4.92 -22.44 -23.39
N GLU A 179 3.94 -22.12 -22.57
CA GLU A 179 2.98 -21.04 -22.81
C GLU A 179 3.18 -19.91 -21.79
N PRO A 180 3.01 -18.64 -22.21
CA PRO A 180 3.15 -17.50 -21.31
C PRO A 180 2.10 -17.53 -20.21
N VAL A 181 2.53 -17.27 -18.98
CA VAL A 181 1.67 -17.16 -17.80
C VAL A 181 1.23 -15.71 -17.64
N GLU A 182 -0.05 -15.49 -17.37
CA GLU A 182 -0.59 -14.16 -17.05
C GLU A 182 0.19 -13.51 -15.90
N LEU A 183 0.51 -12.21 -16.01
CA LEU A 183 1.27 -11.52 -14.97
C LEU A 183 0.62 -11.60 -13.59
N SER A 184 -0.72 -11.64 -13.50
CA SER A 184 -1.46 -11.82 -12.24
C SER A 184 -1.10 -13.11 -11.49
N ARG A 185 -0.61 -14.13 -12.20
CA ARG A 185 -0.20 -15.43 -11.64
C ARG A 185 1.30 -15.50 -11.33
N VAL A 186 2.09 -14.54 -11.81
CA VAL A 186 3.51 -14.41 -11.45
C VAL A 186 3.60 -13.83 -10.04
N SER A 187 4.43 -14.43 -9.18
CA SER A 187 4.52 -13.98 -7.78
C SER A 187 5.04 -12.54 -7.67
N PHE A 188 4.52 -11.78 -6.71
CA PHE A 188 4.96 -10.41 -6.39
C PHE A 188 6.48 -10.32 -6.22
N ASN A 189 7.05 -11.26 -5.45
CA ASN A 189 8.49 -11.31 -5.21
C ASN A 189 9.29 -11.59 -6.48
N THR A 190 8.80 -12.49 -7.36
CA THR A 190 9.45 -12.73 -8.64
C THR A 190 9.50 -11.45 -9.48
N LYS A 191 8.40 -10.70 -9.56
CA LYS A 191 8.35 -9.44 -10.31
C LYS A 191 9.34 -8.43 -9.77
N SER A 192 9.34 -8.23 -8.45
CA SER A 192 10.25 -7.33 -7.75
C SER A 192 11.72 -7.66 -8.03
N ILE A 193 12.11 -8.93 -7.90
CA ILE A 193 13.48 -9.39 -8.14
C ILE A 193 13.85 -9.26 -9.62
N PHE A 194 12.96 -9.66 -10.53
CA PHE A 194 13.20 -9.54 -11.97
C PHE A 194 13.50 -8.09 -12.37
N LEU A 195 12.65 -7.16 -11.95
CA LEU A 195 12.78 -5.75 -12.29
C LEU A 195 14.00 -5.11 -11.63
N SER A 196 14.29 -5.48 -10.37
CA SER A 196 15.51 -5.05 -9.66
C SER A 196 16.79 -5.47 -10.38
N ILE A 197 16.83 -6.70 -10.94
CA ILE A 197 17.95 -7.16 -11.76
C ILE A 197 17.97 -6.45 -13.11
N HIS A 198 16.82 -6.37 -13.79
CA HIS A 198 16.72 -5.83 -15.15
C HIS A 198 17.12 -4.35 -15.21
N PHE A 199 16.61 -3.53 -14.27
CA PHE A 199 16.90 -2.10 -14.20
C PHE A 199 18.07 -1.76 -13.26
N ASN A 200 18.70 -2.76 -12.65
CA ASN A 200 19.85 -2.61 -11.76
C ASN A 200 19.60 -1.58 -10.62
N TYR A 201 18.46 -1.71 -9.92
CA TYR A 201 18.18 -0.97 -8.69
C TYR A 201 18.09 -1.92 -7.50
N GLN A 202 18.25 -1.40 -6.29
CA GLN A 202 18.18 -2.20 -5.08
C GLN A 202 17.01 -1.75 -4.20
N VAL A 203 16.32 -2.73 -3.63
CA VAL A 203 15.28 -2.55 -2.63
C VAL A 203 15.55 -3.46 -1.46
N ASN A 204 15.18 -3.03 -0.26
CA ASN A 204 15.33 -3.86 0.93
C ASN A 204 14.39 -5.09 0.82
N ALA A 205 14.97 -6.28 0.65
CA ALA A 205 14.23 -7.52 0.48
C ALA A 205 13.36 -7.88 1.69
N ARG A 206 13.80 -7.53 2.90
CA ARG A 206 13.02 -7.73 4.12
C ARG A 206 11.72 -6.94 4.04
N ASN A 207 11.80 -5.65 3.72
CA ASN A 207 10.62 -4.79 3.62
C ASN A 207 9.68 -5.24 2.50
N ILE A 208 10.20 -5.67 1.35
CA ILE A 208 9.40 -6.25 0.25
C ILE A 208 8.62 -7.49 0.73
N ASN A 209 9.28 -8.39 1.47
CA ASN A 209 8.63 -9.57 2.02
C ASN A 209 7.58 -9.23 3.07
N GLU A 210 7.84 -8.25 3.93
CA GLU A 210 6.87 -7.77 4.92
C GLU A 210 5.65 -7.13 4.25
N ILE A 211 5.84 -6.32 3.19
CA ILE A 211 4.75 -5.77 2.37
C ILE A 211 3.93 -6.90 1.71
N TYR A 212 4.61 -7.90 1.15
CA TYR A 212 3.94 -9.06 0.56
C TYR A 212 3.17 -9.89 1.60
N PHE A 213 3.71 -10.02 2.81
CA PHE A 213 3.05 -10.65 3.93
C PHE A 213 1.78 -9.89 4.31
N LEU A 214 1.87 -8.57 4.52
CA LEU A 214 0.74 -7.70 4.85
C LEU A 214 -0.36 -7.76 3.78
N ARG A 215 0.00 -7.80 2.50
CA ARG A 215 -0.95 -8.01 1.38
C ARG A 215 -1.78 -9.28 1.54
N ASN A 216 -1.11 -10.41 1.75
CA ASN A 216 -1.76 -11.73 1.72
C ASN A 216 -2.53 -12.03 3.01
N LYS A 217 -2.03 -11.53 4.15
CA LYS A 217 -2.61 -11.78 5.48
C LYS A 217 -3.62 -10.72 5.89
N GLY A 218 -3.57 -9.52 5.31
CA GLY A 218 -4.52 -8.44 5.58
C GLY A 218 -5.96 -8.77 5.22
N SER A 219 -6.18 -9.73 4.32
CA SER A 219 -7.52 -10.20 3.91
C SER A 219 -8.07 -11.36 4.75
N HIS A 220 -7.27 -11.97 5.64
CA HIS A 220 -7.65 -13.19 6.41
C HIS A 220 -7.17 -13.11 7.88
N ARG A 221 -7.24 -11.92 8.47
CA ARG A 221 -6.65 -11.61 9.80
C ARG A 221 -7.20 -12.51 10.91
N ASP A 222 -8.44 -12.96 10.79
CA ASP A 222 -9.12 -13.80 11.80
C ASP A 222 -8.74 -15.29 11.71
N GLN A 223 -7.92 -15.67 10.73
CA GLN A 223 -7.54 -17.07 10.46
C GLN A 223 -6.02 -17.29 10.46
N LEU A 224 -5.27 -16.41 11.14
CA LEU A 224 -3.81 -16.51 11.17
C LEU A 224 -3.35 -17.67 12.05
N SER A 225 -2.34 -18.39 11.56
CA SER A 225 -1.63 -19.37 12.38
C SER A 225 -0.84 -18.65 13.50
N PRO A 226 -0.51 -19.32 14.61
CA PRO A 226 0.29 -18.71 15.69
C PRO A 226 1.61 -18.11 15.21
N ASN A 227 2.28 -18.75 14.24
CA ASN A 227 3.53 -18.25 13.67
C ASN A 227 3.31 -17.00 12.79
N ASP A 228 2.23 -16.98 12.00
CA ASP A 228 1.86 -15.80 11.22
C ASP A 228 1.49 -14.63 12.14
N GLN A 229 0.82 -14.89 13.26
CA GLN A 229 0.48 -13.87 14.25
C GLN A 229 1.73 -13.25 14.88
N GLN A 230 2.73 -14.07 15.24
CA GLN A 230 4.02 -13.56 15.73
C GLN A 230 4.73 -12.69 14.68
N THR A 231 4.74 -13.14 13.42
CA THR A 231 5.32 -12.38 12.31
C THR A 231 4.61 -11.04 12.11
N LEU A 232 3.28 -11.03 12.14
CA LEU A 232 2.48 -9.81 12.04
C LEU A 232 2.78 -8.83 13.18
N ASN A 233 2.81 -9.32 14.42
CA ASN A 233 3.12 -8.49 15.59
C ASN A 233 4.53 -7.88 15.51
N GLN A 234 5.50 -8.63 14.98
CA GLN A 234 6.85 -8.13 14.75
C GLN A 234 6.87 -7.03 13.69
N ILE A 235 6.18 -7.23 12.56
CA ILE A 235 6.07 -6.21 11.50
C ILE A 235 5.43 -4.93 12.05
N ILE A 236 4.35 -5.05 12.82
CA ILE A 236 3.68 -3.90 13.47
C ILE A 236 4.66 -3.17 14.40
N SER A 237 5.39 -3.90 15.26
CA SER A 237 6.35 -3.29 16.19
C SER A 237 7.52 -2.61 15.49
N ASP A 238 7.99 -3.16 14.36
CA ASP A 238 9.08 -2.60 13.59
C ASP A 238 8.64 -1.40 12.75
N PHE A 239 7.38 -1.38 12.29
CA PHE A 239 6.80 -0.28 11.53
C PHE A 239 6.76 1.03 12.34
N ASP A 240 6.31 0.98 13.60
CA ASP A 240 6.25 2.15 14.48
C ASP A 240 7.62 2.82 14.68
N LYS A 241 8.70 2.03 14.59
CA LYS A 241 10.07 2.51 14.77
C LYS A 241 10.72 2.92 13.45
N ASN A 242 10.25 2.40 12.31
CA ASN A 242 10.99 2.42 11.04
C ASN A 242 10.12 2.63 9.78
N TYR A 243 8.95 3.25 9.89
CA TYR A 243 8.03 3.57 8.78
C TYR A 243 8.73 4.16 7.53
N SER A 244 9.78 4.96 7.72
CA SER A 244 10.56 5.55 6.63
C SER A 244 11.14 4.51 5.67
N PHE A 245 11.44 3.30 6.15
CA PHE A 245 11.98 2.23 5.31
C PHE A 245 10.94 1.60 4.37
N TYR A 246 9.65 1.60 4.72
CA TYR A 246 8.59 1.13 3.82
C TYR A 246 8.30 2.15 2.72
N HIS A 247 8.30 3.44 3.05
CA HIS A 247 8.25 4.51 2.05
C HIS A 247 9.48 4.53 1.14
N LYS A 248 10.65 4.22 1.69
CA LYS A 248 11.88 4.10 0.91
C LYS A 248 11.77 3.03 -0.17
N VAL A 249 11.10 1.90 0.11
CA VAL A 249 10.85 0.86 -0.93
C VAL A 249 10.10 1.45 -2.12
N LEU A 250 8.99 2.18 -1.87
CA LEU A 250 8.22 2.81 -2.94
C LEU A 250 9.06 3.81 -3.73
N PHE A 251 9.84 4.64 -3.03
CA PHE A 251 10.75 5.61 -3.65
C PHE A 251 11.82 4.92 -4.50
N ASP A 252 12.48 3.89 -3.97
CA ASP A 252 13.54 3.14 -4.65
C ASP A 252 12.98 2.45 -5.91
N VAL A 253 11.74 1.91 -5.85
CA VAL A 253 11.07 1.30 -7.01
C VAL A 253 10.71 2.33 -8.07
N VAL A 254 10.05 3.44 -7.70
CA VAL A 254 9.65 4.50 -8.63
C VAL A 254 10.86 5.14 -9.32
N ASN A 255 11.99 5.22 -8.62
CA ASN A 255 13.20 5.77 -9.18
C ASN A 255 14.08 4.77 -9.92
N GLY A 256 14.00 3.50 -9.55
CA GLY A 256 14.79 2.42 -10.12
C GLY A 256 14.26 1.90 -11.45
N ILE A 257 12.94 1.91 -11.64
CA ILE A 257 12.31 1.42 -12.88
C ILE A 257 12.23 2.57 -13.89
N GLN A 258 13.02 2.47 -14.96
CA GLN A 258 13.16 3.58 -15.90
C GLN A 258 12.01 3.68 -16.90
N ASN A 259 11.40 2.55 -17.27
CA ASN A 259 10.38 2.50 -18.32
C ASN A 259 8.96 2.90 -17.87
N ILE A 260 8.80 3.39 -16.64
CA ILE A 260 7.56 4.03 -16.17
C ILE A 260 7.62 5.56 -16.31
N ARG A 261 8.77 6.10 -16.69
CA ARG A 261 9.04 7.55 -16.84
C ARG A 261 8.88 8.04 -18.27
#